data_AF-A0A962K287-F1
#
_entry.id   AF-A0A962K287-F1
#
_cell.length_a   1.000
_cell.length_b   1.000
_cell.length_c   1.000
_cell.angle_alpha   90.00
_cell.angle_beta   90.00
_cell.angle_gamma   90.00
#
_symmetry.space_group_name_H-M   'P 1'
#
loop_
_entity.id
_entity.type
_entity.pdbx_description
1 polymer ?
#
loop_
_entity_poly.entity_id
_entity_poly.type
_entity_poly.pdbx_seq_one_letter_code
_entity_poly.pdbx_strand_id
1 'polypeptide(L)'
;MADMITRCPGCSVAFRASPAHLQAANGLVRCGACLNVFNAREHELRDEQNANTQQHTHTENDLLIHDSMDPETLGQAPLPETEETEET
;
A
#
# COMPACT_ATOMS: atom_id res chain seq x y z
N MET A 1 22.27 1.01 -6.79
CA MET A 1 21.69 1.10 -8.16
C MET A 1 20.25 1.54 -7.99
N ALA A 2 19.80 2.58 -8.71
CA ALA A 2 18.39 2.96 -8.69
C ALA A 2 17.58 1.90 -9.45
N ASP A 3 16.56 1.35 -8.80
CA ASP A 3 15.64 0.39 -9.38
C ASP A 3 14.27 1.05 -9.58
N MET A 4 13.64 0.77 -10.71
CA MET A 4 12.40 1.37 -11.13
C MET A 4 11.27 0.36 -10.92
N ILE A 5 10.29 0.69 -10.07
CA ILE A 5 9.11 -0.14 -9.91
C ILE A 5 8.18 0.08 -11.10
N THR A 6 7.68 -1.00 -11.69
CA THR A 6 6.73 -0.95 -12.81
C THR A 6 5.63 -2.00 -12.61
N ARG A 7 4.41 -1.68 -13.07
CA ARG A 7 3.23 -2.55 -12.94
C ARG A 7 2.78 -3.08 -14.30
N CYS A 8 2.56 -4.38 -14.41
CA CYS A 8 2.08 -4.98 -15.64
C CYS A 8 0.58 -4.67 -15.87
N PRO A 9 0.17 -4.13 -17.02
CA PRO A 9 -1.25 -3.86 -17.30
C PRO A 9 -2.10 -5.12 -17.47
N GLY A 10 -1.50 -6.26 -17.87
CA GLY A 10 -2.24 -7.50 -18.15
C GLY A 10 -2.55 -8.37 -16.91
N CYS A 11 -1.71 -8.32 -15.87
CA CYS A 11 -1.91 -9.12 -14.65
C CYS A 11 -1.73 -8.34 -13.34
N SER A 12 -1.58 -7.01 -13.41
CA SER A 12 -1.47 -6.12 -12.24
C SER A 12 -0.26 -6.36 -11.31
N VAL A 13 0.66 -7.28 -11.64
CA VAL A 13 1.87 -7.54 -10.84
C VAL A 13 2.84 -6.36 -10.90
N ALA A 14 3.38 -5.96 -9.75
CA ALA A 14 4.46 -5.00 -9.65
C ALA A 14 5.81 -5.73 -9.63
N PHE A 15 6.82 -5.21 -10.34
CA PHE A 15 8.16 -5.76 -10.33
C PHE A 15 9.24 -4.68 -10.47
N ARG A 16 10.46 -5.08 -10.13
CA ARG A 16 11.69 -4.29 -10.14
C ARG A 16 12.34 -4.36 -11.52
N ALA A 17 12.50 -3.21 -12.19
CA ALA A 17 13.14 -3.11 -13.50
C ALA A 17 14.35 -2.17 -13.42
N SER A 18 15.50 -2.63 -13.90
CA SER A 18 16.68 -1.78 -13.97
C SER A 18 16.60 -0.83 -15.18
N PRO A 19 16.73 0.49 -15.03
CA PRO A 19 16.61 1.44 -16.14
C PRO A 19 17.66 1.21 -17.24
N ALA A 20 18.83 0.66 -16.91
CA ALA A 20 19.85 0.26 -17.89
C ALA A 20 19.36 -0.86 -18.85
N HIS A 21 18.62 -1.86 -18.34
CA HIS A 21 18.02 -2.91 -19.16
C HIS A 21 16.88 -2.37 -20.02
N LEU A 22 16.07 -1.46 -19.46
CA LEU A 22 15.03 -0.76 -20.24
C LEU A 22 15.64 0.04 -21.39
N GLN A 23 16.73 0.77 -21.14
CA GLN A 23 17.38 1.59 -22.16
C GLN A 23 17.94 0.74 -23.32
N ALA A 24 18.49 -0.44 -23.03
CA ALA A 24 18.93 -1.41 -24.04
C ALA A 24 17.77 -2.03 -24.84
N ALA A 25 16.61 -2.23 -24.20
CA ALA A 25 15.41 -2.84 -24.79
C ALA A 25 14.40 -1.82 -25.37
N ASN A 26 14.80 -0.56 -25.58
CA ASN A 26 13.91 0.54 -26.01
C ASN A 26 12.69 0.78 -25.10
N GLY A 27 12.76 0.36 -23.83
CA GLY A 27 11.68 0.46 -22.84
C GLY A 27 10.72 -0.73 -22.81
N LEU A 28 10.78 -1.64 -23.78
CA LEU A 28 9.90 -2.82 -23.84
C LEU A 28 10.37 -3.90 -22.85
N VAL A 29 9.42 -4.44 -22.09
CA VAL A 29 9.64 -5.55 -21.16
C VAL A 29 8.57 -6.62 -21.33
N ARG A 30 8.94 -7.87 -21.03
CA ARG A 30 8.04 -9.01 -20.94
C ARG A 30 7.76 -9.31 -19.46
N CYS A 31 6.49 -9.35 -19.08
CA CYS A 31 6.11 -9.72 -17.72
C CYS A 31 6.46 -11.19 -17.43
N GLY A 32 7.16 -11.46 -16.32
CA GLY A 32 7.50 -12.83 -15.90
C GLY A 32 6.28 -13.68 -15.50
N ALA A 33 5.16 -13.05 -15.10
CA ALA A 33 3.96 -13.75 -14.62
C ALA A 33 2.98 -14.12 -15.75
N CYS A 34 2.60 -13.16 -16.60
CA CYS A 34 1.63 -13.37 -17.67
C CYS A 34 2.21 -13.33 -19.09
N LEU A 35 3.52 -13.14 -19.24
CA LEU A 35 4.25 -13.10 -20.51
C LEU A 35 3.85 -11.95 -21.45
N ASN A 36 2.98 -11.03 -21.03
CA ASN A 36 2.59 -9.84 -21.80
C ASN A 36 3.79 -8.91 -22.02
N VAL A 37 3.91 -8.38 -23.24
CA VAL A 37 4.94 -7.39 -23.60
C VAL A 37 4.34 -5.99 -23.55
N PHE A 38 5.00 -5.06 -22.85
CA PHE A 38 4.54 -3.68 -22.69
C PHE A 38 5.73 -2.73 -22.43
N ASN A 39 5.49 -1.43 -22.51
CA ASN A 39 6.50 -0.42 -22.21
C ASN A 39 6.56 -0.13 -20.70
N ALA A 40 7.69 -0.45 -20.07
CA ALA A 40 7.86 -0.22 -18.63
C ALA A 40 7.79 1.27 -18.24
N ARG A 41 8.20 2.16 -19.16
CA ARG A 41 8.32 3.61 -18.92
C ARG A 41 6.97 4.33 -18.84
N GLU A 42 5.94 3.75 -19.43
CA GLU A 42 4.56 4.28 -19.41
C GLU A 42 3.77 3.76 -18.19
N HIS A 43 4.26 2.70 -17.54
CA HIS A 43 3.66 2.06 -16.37
C HIS A 43 4.66 2.02 -15.19
N GLU A 44 5.43 3.10 -15.03
CA GLU A 44 6.28 3.36 -13.86
C GLU A 44 5.40 3.63 -12.64
N LEU A 45 5.59 2.87 -11.56
CA LEU A 45 5.11 3.28 -10.24
C LEU A 45 6.20 4.17 -9.64
N ARG A 46 6.08 5.48 -9.86
CA ARG A 46 6.88 6.46 -9.13
C ARG A 46 6.42 6.43 -7.68
N ASP A 47 7.39 6.30 -6.76
CA ASP A 47 7.08 6.25 -5.33
C ASP A 47 6.57 7.62 -4.87
N GLU A 48 5.26 7.72 -4.71
CA GLU A 48 4.52 8.96 -4.51
C GLU A 48 4.56 9.43 -3.04
N GLN A 49 5.77 9.56 -2.48
CA GLN A 49 6.00 10.33 -1.24
C GLN A 49 5.69 11.84 -1.38
N ASN A 50 5.13 12.27 -2.52
CA ASN A 50 4.61 13.63 -2.73
C ASN A 50 3.32 13.66 -3.60
N ALA A 51 2.42 12.69 -3.41
CA ALA A 51 1.06 12.76 -3.97
C ALA A 51 0.08 13.48 -3.03
N ASN A 52 0.36 14.74 -2.69
CA ASN A 52 -0.65 15.60 -2.05
C ASN A 52 -1.66 16.17 -3.08
N THR A 53 -2.05 15.40 -4.09
CA THR A 53 -3.21 15.73 -4.93
C THR A 53 -4.45 15.15 -4.28
N GLN A 54 -4.95 15.92 -3.31
CA GLN A 54 -6.19 15.65 -2.59
C GLN A 54 -7.37 15.60 -3.56
N GLN A 55 -7.76 14.39 -4.00
CA GLN A 55 -9.04 14.17 -4.65
C GLN A 55 -10.17 14.18 -3.60
N HIS A 56 -10.38 15.34 -2.96
CA HIS A 56 -11.57 15.61 -2.18
C HIS A 56 -12.41 16.64 -2.94
N THR A 57 -13.38 16.17 -3.68
CA THR A 57 -14.39 17.00 -4.33
C THR A 57 -15.21 17.71 -3.27
N HIS A 58 -14.89 18.96 -2.98
CA HIS A 58 -15.69 19.80 -2.09
C HIS A 58 -17.01 20.16 -2.78
N THR A 59 -18.04 19.38 -2.49
CA THR A 59 -19.43 19.69 -2.79
C THR A 59 -20.21 19.63 -1.49
N GLU A 60 -20.68 20.82 -1.09
CA GLU A 60 -21.89 21.07 -0.31
C GLU A 60 -21.95 20.50 1.12
N ASN A 61 -21.60 21.38 2.07
CA ASN A 61 -22.46 21.79 3.19
C ASN A 61 -23.74 20.95 3.41
N ASP A 62 -23.78 20.11 4.45
CA ASP A 62 -24.85 20.14 5.48
C ASP A 62 -24.53 19.29 6.74
N LEU A 63 -25.16 19.62 7.87
CA LEU A 63 -25.35 18.84 9.14
C LEU A 63 -24.11 18.40 9.96
N LEU A 64 -23.80 18.95 11.15
CA LEU A 64 -24.54 18.91 12.44
C LEU A 64 -24.67 17.53 13.12
N ILE A 65 -23.62 17.06 13.83
CA ILE A 65 -23.72 16.30 15.10
C ILE A 65 -22.47 16.68 15.94
N HIS A 66 -22.54 17.68 16.83
CA HIS A 66 -22.87 17.58 18.28
C HIS A 66 -21.83 16.90 19.18
N ASP A 67 -21.11 17.76 19.91
CA ASP A 67 -20.91 17.78 21.38
C ASP A 67 -20.90 16.47 22.19
N SER A 68 -19.79 16.29 22.93
CA SER A 68 -19.64 15.56 24.21
C SER A 68 -20.05 14.08 24.30
N MET A 69 -19.04 13.20 24.42
CA MET A 69 -19.17 11.95 25.18
C MET A 69 -17.82 11.53 25.78
N ASP A 70 -17.54 12.00 27.00
CA ASP A 70 -16.44 11.54 27.85
C ASP A 70 -16.67 10.10 28.34
N PRO A 71 -15.63 9.23 28.31
CA PRO A 71 -15.66 7.94 29.02
C PRO A 71 -14.55 7.86 30.09
N GLU A 72 -14.83 8.33 31.31
CA GLU A 72 -13.96 8.23 32.50
C GLU A 72 -13.82 6.79 33.07
N THR A 73 -13.76 5.73 32.24
CA THR A 73 -13.69 4.35 32.75
C THR A 73 -12.28 3.94 33.18
N LEU A 74 -11.82 4.55 34.27
CA LEU A 74 -10.75 4.02 35.12
C LEU A 74 -11.25 2.77 35.86
N GLY A 75 -10.46 1.68 35.82
CA GLY A 75 -10.71 0.40 36.51
C GLY A 75 -11.34 -0.64 35.59
N GLN A 76 -10.69 -1.77 35.26
CA GLN A 76 -10.06 -2.70 36.20
C GLN A 76 -8.96 -3.57 35.54
N ALA A 77 -7.80 -3.65 36.18
CA ALA A 77 -7.00 -4.88 36.32
C ALA A 77 -7.07 -5.26 37.81
N PRO A 78 -6.95 -6.54 38.28
CA PRO A 78 -6.09 -7.64 37.80
C PRO A 78 -6.92 -8.95 37.55
N LEU A 79 -6.45 -10.21 37.48
CA LEU A 79 -5.17 -10.91 37.74
C LEU A 79 -4.89 -11.96 36.63
N PRO A 80 -3.62 -12.39 36.44
CA PRO A 80 -3.29 -13.72 35.94
C PRO A 80 -3.06 -14.69 37.13
N GLU A 81 -3.85 -15.77 37.29
CA GLU A 81 -3.52 -16.89 38.20
C GLU A 81 -4.50 -18.06 38.07
N THR A 82 -3.95 -19.24 37.73
CA THR A 82 -4.37 -20.66 37.94
C THR A 82 -3.85 -21.45 36.72
N GLU A 83 -2.73 -22.18 36.78
CA GLU A 83 -2.35 -23.29 37.69
C GLU A 83 -3.20 -24.55 37.43
N GLU A 84 -2.68 -25.46 36.60
CA GLU A 84 -2.86 -26.91 36.72
C GLU A 84 -1.52 -27.60 36.40
N THR A 85 -1.24 -28.72 37.09
CA THR A 85 0.10 -29.33 37.26
C THR A 85 0.18 -30.68 36.51
N GLU A 86 1.12 -31.56 36.89
CA GLU A 86 1.27 -32.98 36.47
C GLU A 86 2.03 -33.18 35.13
N GLU A 87 3.32 -33.55 35.12
CA GLU A 87 4.00 -34.79 35.57
C GLU A 87 3.79 -36.00 34.64
N THR A 88 4.84 -36.35 33.87
CA THR A 88 5.40 -37.70 33.64
C THR A 88 6.70 -37.59 32.84
#